data_AF-A0A0P0R6G1-F1
#
_entry.id   AF-A0A0P0R6G1-F1
#
_cell.length_a   1.000
_cell.length_b   1.000
_cell.length_c   1.000
_cell.angle_alpha   90.00
_cell.angle_beta   90.00
_cell.angle_gamma   90.00
#
_symmetry.space_group_name_H-M   'P 1'
#
loop_
_entity.id
_entity.type
_entity.pdbx_description
1 polymer ?
#
loop_
_entity_poly.entity_id
_entity_poly.type
_entity_poly.pdbx_seq_one_letter_code
_entity_poly.pdbx_strand_id
1 'polypeptide(L)'
;MNRLIDQEIAHISRVMWPSLLGGMGGTILTSEYWRMRLHALLDAPSLTKIQLCALDSLLLRLDHYDRYDSDVYSAPIAEVSGEHGVEPVALHG
;
A
#
# COMPACT_ATOMS: atom_id res chain seq x y z
N MET A 1 -8.20 0.14 31.41
CA MET A 1 -7.76 0.89 30.20
C MET A 1 -6.39 0.38 29.82
N ASN A 2 -6.29 -0.37 28.72
CA ASN A 2 -5.05 -0.98 28.28
C ASN A 2 -4.23 0.06 27.47
N ARG A 3 -3.55 0.96 28.18
CA ARG A 3 -2.79 2.08 27.59
C ARG A 3 -1.69 1.63 26.62
N LEU A 4 -1.26 0.37 26.68
CA LEU A 4 -0.27 -0.19 25.78
C LEU A 4 -0.86 -0.32 24.37
N ILE A 5 -2.07 -0.88 24.26
CA ILE A 5 -2.77 -1.02 22.98
C ILE A 5 -3.08 0.35 22.37
N ASP A 6 -3.50 1.33 23.18
CA ASP A 6 -3.74 2.69 22.67
C ASP A 6 -2.45 3.34 22.12
N GLN A 7 -1.30 3.11 22.76
CA GLN A 7 -0.01 3.57 22.29
C GLN A 7 0.42 2.85 21.00
N GLU A 8 0.22 1.53 20.93
CA GLU A 8 0.53 0.74 19.73
C GLU A 8 -0.33 1.18 18.53
N ILE A 9 -1.64 1.42 18.74
CA ILE A 9 -2.54 1.94 17.70
C ILE A 9 -2.08 3.33 17.22
N ALA A 10 -1.75 4.24 18.15
CA ALA A 10 -1.26 5.56 17.81
C ALA A 10 0.10 5.52 17.08
N HIS A 11 0.99 4.61 17.50
CA HIS A 11 2.27 4.38 16.88
C HIS A 11 2.10 3.88 15.44
N ILE A 12 1.35 2.80 15.24
CA ILE A 12 1.06 2.22 13.92
C ILE A 12 0.42 3.26 13.02
N SER A 13 -0.57 4.02 13.49
CA SER A 13 -1.20 5.08 12.71
C SER A 13 -0.21 6.12 12.18
N ARG A 14 0.90 6.34 12.88
CA ARG A 14 1.90 7.35 12.54
C ARG A 14 3.04 6.81 11.69
N VAL A 15 3.44 5.55 11.89
CA VAL A 15 4.54 4.92 11.15
C VAL A 15 4.11 4.16 9.90
N MET A 16 2.85 3.72 9.83
CA MET A 16 2.33 2.94 8.70
C MET A 16 2.42 3.72 7.38
N TRP A 17 1.91 4.96 7.34
CA TRP A 17 1.93 5.77 6.11
C TRP A 17 3.33 6.11 5.61
N PRO A 18 4.26 6.63 6.45
CA PRO A 18 5.64 6.87 6.01
C PRO A 18 6.37 5.60 5.54
N SER A 19 6.02 4.44 6.11
CA SER A 19 6.61 3.16 5.73
C SER A 19 6.11 2.68 4.36
N LEU A 20 4.82 2.88 4.08
CA LEU A 20 4.21 2.55 2.79
C LEU A 20 4.69 3.47 1.67
N LEU A 21 4.79 4.78 1.92
CA LEU A 21 5.18 5.78 0.92
C LEU A 21 6.69 5.77 0.60
N GLY A 22 7.49 4.93 1.25
CA GLY A 22 8.91 4.77 0.95
C GLY A 22 9.76 5.96 1.41
N GLY A 23 10.04 6.03 2.71
CA GLY A 23 11.10 6.88 3.22
C GLY A 23 12.49 6.39 2.80
N MET A 24 13.01 6.88 1.66
CA MET A 24 14.42 6.89 1.23
C MET A 24 15.22 5.55 1.15
N GLY A 25 14.63 4.38 1.42
CA GLY A 25 15.37 3.10 1.45
C GLY A 25 14.63 1.86 0.92
N GLY A 26 13.54 2.03 0.17
CA GLY A 26 12.67 0.94 -0.29
C GLY A 26 11.57 0.58 0.72
N THR A 27 10.48 -0.01 0.23
CA THR A 27 9.34 -0.46 1.04
C THR A 27 9.72 -1.71 1.84
N ILE A 28 10.46 -1.52 2.94
CA ILE A 28 10.82 -2.62 3.85
C ILE A 28 9.55 -3.31 4.40
N LEU A 29 8.45 -2.56 4.51
CA LEU A 29 7.17 -3.03 5.04
C LEU A 29 6.06 -2.78 3.99
N THR A 30 5.50 -3.86 3.45
CA THR A 30 4.41 -3.83 2.48
C THR A 30 3.04 -3.63 3.14
N SER A 31 1.99 -3.35 2.35
CA SER A 31 0.61 -3.29 2.82
C SER A 31 0.19 -4.60 3.52
N GLU A 32 0.59 -5.75 2.98
CA GLU A 32 0.31 -7.07 3.53
C GLU A 32 0.84 -7.24 4.97
N TYR A 33 2.06 -6.78 5.24
CA TYR A 33 2.66 -6.83 6.58
C TYR A 33 1.84 -6.05 7.61
N TRP A 34 1.42 -4.82 7.26
CA TRP A 34 0.62 -3.99 8.14
C TRP A 34 -0.76 -4.60 8.39
N ARG A 35 -1.37 -5.22 7.38
CA ARG A 35 -2.64 -5.92 7.50
C ARG A 35 -2.53 -7.08 8.50
N MET A 36 -1.50 -7.91 8.37
CA MET A 36 -1.22 -9.01 9.31
C MET A 36 -1.05 -8.48 10.74
N ARG A 37 -0.29 -7.39 10.92
CA ARG A 37 -0.03 -6.81 12.24
C ARG A 37 -1.28 -6.22 12.90
N LEU A 38 -2.15 -5.56 12.13
CA LEU A 38 -3.43 -5.05 12.62
C LEU A 38 -4.38 -6.20 13.03
N HIS A 39 -4.38 -7.31 12.29
CA HIS A 39 -5.15 -8.51 12.67
C HIS A 39 -4.62 -9.17 13.95
N ALA A 40 -3.29 -9.20 14.16
CA ALA A 40 -2.72 -9.69 15.42
C ALA A 40 -3.13 -8.82 16.62
N LEU A 41 -3.27 -7.50 16.43
CA LEU A 41 -3.79 -6.60 17.46
C LEU A 41 -5.28 -6.80 17.73
N LEU A 42 -6.07 -7.15 16.71
CA LEU A 42 -7.49 -7.50 16.84
C LEU A 42 -7.71 -8.79 17.65
N ASP A 43 -6.74 -9.71 17.61
CA ASP A 43 -6.79 -10.97 18.38
C ASP A 43 -6.48 -10.77 19.88
N ALA A 44 -6.08 -9.56 20.30
CA ALA A 44 -5.73 -9.29 21.69
C ALA A 44 -6.95 -9.44 22.63
N PRO A 45 -6.87 -10.24 23.71
CA PRO A 45 -7.92 -10.29 24.71
C PRO A 45 -7.96 -8.96 25.47
N SER A 46 -9.15 -8.35 25.61
CA SER A 46 -9.43 -7.06 26.29
C SER A 46 -9.41 -5.77 25.44
N LEU A 47 -9.78 -5.84 24.16
CA LEU A 47 -10.02 -4.64 23.35
C LEU A 47 -11.29 -3.88 23.78
N THR A 48 -11.15 -2.57 23.89
CA THR A 48 -12.29 -1.68 24.09
C THR A 48 -12.93 -1.32 22.74
N LYS A 49 -14.20 -0.88 22.77
CA LYS A 49 -14.92 -0.43 21.57
C LYS A 49 -14.18 0.70 20.82
N ILE A 50 -13.52 1.59 21.55
CA ILE A 50 -12.75 2.69 20.95
C ILE A 50 -11.53 2.14 20.20
N GLN A 51 -10.83 1.17 20.78
CA GLN A 51 -9.66 0.52 20.16
C GLN A 51 -10.05 -0.26 18.92
N LEU A 52 -11.18 -1.00 18.97
CA LEU A 52 -11.73 -1.68 17.79
C LEU A 52 -12.04 -0.69 16.66
N CYS A 53 -12.71 0.42 16.98
CA CYS A 53 -13.04 1.45 15.98
C CYS A 53 -11.78 2.08 15.35
N ALA A 54 -10.73 2.28 16.15
CA ALA A 54 -9.46 2.81 15.66
C ALA A 54 -8.72 1.80 14.76
N LEU A 55 -8.68 0.52 15.13
CA LEU A 55 -8.10 -0.55 14.31
C LEU A 55 -8.86 -0.73 12.99
N ASP A 56 -10.20 -0.72 13.04
CA ASP A 56 -11.06 -0.84 11.86
C ASP A 56 -10.84 0.33 10.88
N SER A 57 -10.75 1.55 11.41
CA SER A 57 -10.43 2.75 10.60
C SER A 57 -9.06 2.67 9.94
N LEU A 58 -8.06 2.08 10.62
CA LEU A 58 -6.72 1.86 10.05
C LEU A 58 -6.75 0.81 8.94
N LEU A 59 -7.45 -0.30 9.15
CA LEU A 59 -7.65 -1.35 8.14
C LEU A 59 -8.35 -0.80 6.90
N LEU A 60 -9.41 0.01 7.07
CA LEU A 60 -10.14 0.61 5.96
C LEU A 60 -9.25 1.52 5.12
N ARG A 61 -8.40 2.32 5.77
CA ARG A 61 -7.48 3.22 5.07
C ARG A 61 -6.37 2.46 4.34
N LEU A 62 -5.89 1.36 4.92
CA LEU A 62 -4.92 0.47 4.29
C LEU A 62 -5.52 -0.23 3.05
N ASP A 63 -6.75 -0.72 3.15
CA ASP A 63 -7.49 -1.34 2.03
C ASP A 63 -7.73 -0.34 0.89
N HIS A 64 -8.04 0.90 1.23
CA HIS A 64 -8.07 1.98 0.26
C HIS A 64 -6.71 2.12 -0.42
N TYR A 65 -5.62 2.32 0.33
CA TYR A 65 -4.28 2.43 -0.27
C TYR A 65 -3.96 1.27 -1.23
N ASP A 66 -4.22 0.03 -0.83
CA ASP A 66 -3.98 -1.16 -1.66
C ASP A 66 -4.74 -1.12 -2.99
N ARG A 67 -6.01 -0.68 -2.98
CA ARG A 67 -6.82 -0.52 -4.19
C ARG A 67 -6.32 0.58 -5.13
N TYR A 68 -5.80 1.68 -4.59
CA TYR A 68 -5.31 2.81 -5.41
C TYR A 68 -3.85 2.62 -5.87
N ASP A 69 -3.02 1.95 -5.08
CA ASP A 69 -1.64 1.61 -5.46
C ASP A 69 -1.63 0.53 -6.55
N SER A 70 -2.55 -0.45 -6.46
CA SER A 70 -2.75 -1.49 -7.48
C SER A 70 -3.29 -0.97 -8.82
N ASP A 71 -3.95 0.19 -8.84
CA ASP A 71 -4.49 0.78 -10.08
C ASP A 71 -3.38 1.32 -10.99
N VAL A 72 -2.30 1.86 -10.40
CA VAL A 72 -1.18 2.46 -11.13
C VAL A 72 -0.35 1.40 -11.89
N TYR A 73 -0.39 0.13 -11.46
CA TYR A 73 0.30 -0.99 -12.10
C TYR A 73 -0.63 -1.96 -12.86
N SER A 74 -1.95 -1.76 -12.82
CA SER A 74 -2.93 -2.62 -13.52
C SER A 74 -3.34 -2.14 -14.91
N ALA A 75 -2.78 -1.03 -15.41
CA ALA A 75 -2.85 -0.78 -16.85
C ALA A 75 -2.05 -1.89 -17.53
N PRO A 76 -2.67 -2.77 -18.35
CA PRO A 76 -1.87 -3.56 -19.26
C PRO A 76 -1.10 -2.54 -20.08
N ILE A 77 0.23 -2.63 -20.07
CA ILE A 77 1.04 -2.06 -21.13
C ILE A 77 0.49 -2.73 -22.38
N ALA A 78 -0.50 -2.09 -23.03
CA ALA A 78 -0.89 -2.40 -24.37
C ALA A 78 0.37 -2.17 -25.16
N GLU A 79 1.05 -3.28 -25.42
CA GLU A 79 2.31 -3.35 -26.10
C GLU A 79 2.26 -2.38 -27.28
N VAL A 80 3.25 -1.50 -27.34
CA VAL A 80 3.70 -0.85 -28.57
C VAL A 80 4.01 -1.99 -29.56
N SER A 81 2.97 -2.47 -30.23
CA SER A 81 3.09 -3.31 -31.41
C SER A 81 3.56 -2.37 -32.51
N GLY A 82 4.82 -2.57 -32.89
CA GLY A 82 5.55 -1.68 -33.75
C GLY A 82 5.00 -1.60 -35.16
N GLU A 83 5.17 -0.42 -35.73
CA GLU A 83 5.53 -0.28 -37.13
C GLU A 83 6.58 0.82 -37.21
N HIS A 84 7.83 0.39 -37.07
CA HIS A 84 8.99 1.16 -37.46
C HIS A 84 8.94 1.24 -39.00
N GLY A 85 8.27 2.27 -39.52
CA GLY A 85 8.29 2.63 -40.93
C GLY A 85 9.70 3.09 -41.32
N VAL A 86 10.59 2.15 -41.61
CA VAL A 86 11.79 2.41 -42.38
C VAL A 86 11.33 2.69 -43.81
N GLU A 87 11.28 3.96 -44.19
CA GLU A 87 11.33 4.36 -45.60
C GLU A 87 12.81 4.35 -46.04
N PRO A 88 13.27 3.37 -46.84
CA PRO A 88 14.54 3.53 -47.54
C PRO A 88 14.33 4.51 -48.70
N VAL A 89 14.91 5.70 -48.57
CA VAL A 89 15.12 6.64 -49.68
C VAL A 89 15.81 5.88 -50.83
N ALA A 90 15.05 5.59 -51.89
CA ALA A 90 15.60 5.16 -53.17
C ALA A 90 16.07 6.40 -53.93
N LEU A 91 17.30 6.81 -53.67
CA LEU A 91 18.09 7.68 -54.55
C LEU A 91 18.83 6.80 -55.57
N HIS A 92 18.29 6.72 -56.78
CA HIS A 92 18.97 6.30 -58.02
C HIS A 92 18.09 6.82 -59.17
N GLY A 93 18.53 7.58 -60.15
CA GLY A 93 19.81 8.16 -60.56
C GLY A 93 19.52 8.97 -61.83
#